data_AF-A0AAV2I3A5-F1
#
_entry.id   AF-A0AAV2I3A5-F1
#
_cell.length_a   1.000
_cell.length_b   1.000
_cell.length_c   1.000
_cell.angle_alpha   90.00
_cell.angle_beta   90.00
_cell.angle_gamma   90.00
#
_symmetry.space_group_name_H-M   'P 1'
#
loop_
_entity.id
_entity.type
_entity.pdbx_description
1 polymer ?
#
loop_
_entity_poly.entity_id
_entity_poly.type
_entity_poly.pdbx_seq_one_letter_code
_entity_poly.pdbx_strand_id
1 'polypeptide(L)'
;MNMPVFFIRDPPLFPSLIHAMKRNPVTHLKDADAFWDFMSLRPETTHLLLMLFSARGIPLNFRQMHGYGVHAFKLINKNGNVFYCKFHIKTNQGVKNLTPEDAEKQIIADPDNATHDLYNAIGDKQLPVWTVYMQVMSEEDAYSITKYNPFDPTKVWPHKEFPLIQVGKLTLNRNPKNYFSEVEQMAFSPAHLVPGIEPSPDLLLQGRMFAYSDAHRYRLGVNYLQIPVNTSPALKIKHYMRDGLMSGENQEGAPNYHPNSFNGPVEKPGLVESNIFIPETEAQRFLSETDSDFIQAKVFYSSVLSDEGRNVLVWNIAESLKKAHANIQEQALKNFTRVDAGLARKVEERLSYYKNTCEA
;
A
#
# COMPACT_ATOMS: atom_id res chain seq x y z
N MET A 1 4.08 -0.71 -0.26
CA MET A 1 3.66 -2.14 -0.22
C MET A 1 4.48 -2.94 -1.24
N ASN A 2 4.51 -4.27 -1.17
CA ASN A 2 5.18 -5.11 -2.17
C ASN A 2 4.34 -5.38 -3.43
N MET A 3 3.09 -4.91 -3.45
CA MET A 3 2.20 -4.90 -4.61
C MET A 3 1.96 -3.45 -5.07
N PRO A 4 1.73 -3.20 -6.38
CA PRO A 4 1.60 -1.86 -6.94
C PRO A 4 0.19 -1.25 -6.83
N VAL A 5 -0.78 -2.03 -6.34
CA VAL A 5 -2.20 -1.65 -6.22
C VAL A 5 -2.73 -1.97 -4.82
N PHE A 6 -3.89 -1.42 -4.47
CA PHE A 6 -4.61 -1.70 -3.22
C PHE A 6 -5.95 -2.42 -3.46
N PHE A 7 -6.58 -2.92 -2.39
CA PHE A 7 -7.86 -3.64 -2.45
C PHE A 7 -9.05 -2.72 -2.74
N ILE A 8 -9.04 -1.52 -2.18
CA ILE A 8 -10.14 -0.56 -2.23
C ILE A 8 -9.63 0.78 -2.73
N ARG A 9 -10.56 1.64 -3.15
CA ARG A 9 -10.27 2.99 -3.63
C ARG A 9 -10.83 4.12 -2.76
N ASP A 10 -11.62 3.79 -1.74
CA ASP A 10 -12.34 4.76 -0.92
C ASP A 10 -12.01 4.57 0.58
N PRO A 11 -11.53 5.60 1.31
CA PRO A 11 -11.12 5.49 2.71
C PRO A 11 -12.14 4.91 3.70
N PRO A 12 -13.45 5.25 3.65
CA PRO A 12 -14.42 4.75 4.63
C PRO A 12 -14.55 3.23 4.64
N LEU A 13 -14.16 2.54 3.57
CA LEU A 13 -14.14 1.08 3.50
C LEU A 13 -12.91 0.46 4.18
N PHE A 14 -11.88 1.25 4.50
CA PHE A 14 -10.63 0.74 5.05
C PHE A 14 -10.82 0.03 6.41
N PRO A 15 -11.56 0.56 7.39
CA PRO A 15 -11.83 -0.17 8.63
C PRO A 15 -12.54 -1.51 8.37
N SER A 16 -13.54 -1.54 7.50
CA SER A 16 -14.28 -2.77 7.15
C SER A 16 -13.38 -3.80 6.46
N LEU A 17 -12.54 -3.38 5.52
CA LEU A 17 -11.52 -4.23 4.89
C LEU A 17 -10.59 -4.84 5.95
N ILE A 18 -10.07 -4.02 6.86
CA ILE A 18 -9.17 -4.49 7.92
C ILE A 18 -9.89 -5.43 8.89
N HIS A 19 -11.15 -5.18 9.23
CA HIS A 19 -11.96 -6.09 10.05
C HIS A 19 -12.14 -7.45 9.37
N ALA A 20 -12.50 -7.47 8.08
CA ALA A 20 -12.65 -8.69 7.28
C ALA A 20 -11.35 -9.50 7.19
N MET A 21 -10.18 -8.84 7.17
CA MET A 21 -8.87 -9.50 7.15
C MET A 21 -8.34 -9.89 8.54
N LYS A 22 -8.92 -9.36 9.62
CA LYS A 22 -8.48 -9.60 11.00
C LYS A 22 -9.10 -10.90 11.55
N ARG A 23 -9.31 -10.98 12.86
CA ARG A 23 -9.83 -12.14 13.55
C ARG A 23 -11.31 -11.89 13.80
N ASN A 24 -12.13 -12.93 13.69
CA ASN A 24 -13.54 -12.86 14.04
C ASN A 24 -13.71 -12.34 15.47
N PRO A 25 -14.62 -11.40 15.73
CA PRO A 25 -14.74 -10.73 17.04
C PRO A 25 -15.23 -11.64 18.17
N VAL A 26 -15.85 -12.77 17.85
CA VAL A 26 -16.33 -13.76 18.83
C VAL A 26 -15.28 -14.84 19.06
N THR A 27 -14.75 -15.43 17.99
CA THR A 27 -13.87 -16.62 18.10
C THR A 27 -12.39 -16.28 18.20
N HIS A 28 -12.01 -15.05 17.84
CA HIS A 28 -10.63 -14.62 17.69
C HIS A 28 -9.81 -15.47 16.67
N LEU A 29 -10.48 -16.22 15.79
CA LEU A 29 -9.86 -17.01 14.73
C LEU A 29 -9.88 -16.27 13.38
N LYS A 30 -9.09 -16.76 12.43
CA LYS A 30 -9.22 -16.34 11.02
C LYS A 30 -10.52 -16.88 10.46
N ASP A 31 -11.20 -16.05 9.68
CA ASP A 31 -12.55 -16.29 9.21
C ASP A 31 -12.58 -16.14 7.69
N ALA A 32 -12.76 -17.26 7.00
CA ALA A 32 -12.79 -17.29 5.54
C ALA A 32 -14.06 -16.63 5.00
N ASP A 33 -15.19 -16.71 5.72
CA ASP A 33 -16.41 -16.04 5.32
C ASP A 33 -16.23 -14.54 5.37
N ALA A 34 -15.74 -14.01 6.50
CA ALA A 34 -15.53 -12.56 6.64
C ALA A 34 -14.60 -12.01 5.54
N PHE A 35 -13.51 -12.73 5.24
CA PHE A 35 -12.59 -12.35 4.18
C PHE A 35 -13.25 -12.39 2.80
N TRP A 36 -13.84 -13.53 2.41
CA TRP A 36 -14.36 -13.71 1.06
C TRP A 36 -15.68 -12.99 0.81
N ASP A 37 -16.51 -12.78 1.83
CA ASP A 37 -17.73 -11.98 1.73
C ASP A 37 -17.38 -10.53 1.35
N PHE A 38 -16.46 -9.90 2.09
CA PHE A 38 -16.02 -8.54 1.77
C PHE A 38 -15.39 -8.46 0.36
N MET A 39 -14.47 -9.37 0.03
CA MET A 39 -13.78 -9.33 -1.27
C MET A 39 -14.74 -9.59 -2.44
N SER A 40 -15.74 -10.46 -2.26
CA SER A 40 -16.70 -10.79 -3.32
C SER A 40 -17.79 -9.73 -3.52
N LEU A 41 -18.16 -9.00 -2.46
CA LEU A 41 -19.10 -7.87 -2.53
C LEU A 41 -18.44 -6.56 -2.99
N ARG A 42 -17.11 -6.46 -2.91
CA ARG A 42 -16.32 -5.30 -3.36
C ARG A 42 -15.48 -5.66 -4.59
N PRO A 43 -16.04 -5.61 -5.82
CA PRO A 43 -15.38 -6.09 -7.03
C PRO A 43 -14.07 -5.35 -7.34
N GLU A 44 -13.87 -4.13 -6.83
CA GLU A 44 -12.62 -3.39 -6.95
C GLU A 44 -11.40 -4.11 -6.35
N THR A 45 -11.64 -5.06 -5.43
CA THR A 45 -10.61 -5.88 -4.78
C THR A 45 -9.96 -6.88 -5.74
N THR A 46 -10.66 -7.25 -6.82
CA THR A 46 -10.32 -8.36 -7.70
C THR A 46 -8.88 -8.29 -8.20
N HIS A 47 -8.41 -7.11 -8.63
CA HIS A 47 -7.07 -6.98 -9.21
C HIS A 47 -5.96 -7.30 -8.21
N LEU A 48 -6.01 -6.73 -6.99
CA LEU A 48 -5.04 -7.07 -5.95
C LEU A 48 -5.24 -8.49 -5.44
N LEU A 49 -6.47 -8.98 -5.36
CA LEU A 49 -6.79 -10.34 -4.93
C LEU A 49 -6.08 -11.38 -5.81
N LEU A 50 -6.13 -11.21 -7.14
CA LEU A 50 -5.39 -12.09 -8.05
C LEU A 50 -3.87 -12.00 -7.85
N MET A 51 -3.32 -10.81 -7.57
CA MET A 51 -1.88 -10.68 -7.28
C MET A 51 -1.52 -11.35 -5.94
N LEU A 52 -2.35 -11.21 -4.92
CA LEU A 52 -2.16 -11.80 -3.59
C LEU A 52 -2.17 -13.33 -3.68
N PHE A 53 -3.11 -13.92 -4.42
CA PHE A 53 -3.17 -15.38 -4.56
C PHE A 53 -2.20 -15.94 -5.63
N SER A 54 -1.47 -15.08 -6.35
CA SER A 54 -0.37 -15.54 -7.21
C SER A 54 0.85 -15.98 -6.38
N ALA A 55 1.89 -16.48 -7.04
CA ALA A 55 3.17 -16.78 -6.39
C ALA A 55 3.78 -15.59 -5.63
N ARG A 56 3.41 -14.34 -5.94
CA ARG A 56 3.89 -13.14 -5.22
C ARG A 56 3.25 -12.90 -3.85
N GLY A 57 2.26 -13.70 -3.46
CA GLY A 57 1.52 -13.57 -2.21
C GLY A 57 2.35 -13.75 -0.95
N ILE A 58 3.40 -14.59 -1.04
CA ILE A 58 4.23 -14.97 0.10
C ILE A 58 5.70 -14.72 -0.26
N PRO A 59 6.21 -13.48 -0.13
CA PRO A 59 7.63 -13.21 -0.32
C PRO A 59 8.50 -14.06 0.59
N LEU A 60 9.68 -14.47 0.11
CA LEU A 60 10.61 -15.28 0.91
C LEU A 60 11.12 -14.52 2.14
N ASN A 61 11.44 -13.25 1.95
CA ASN A 61 11.96 -12.33 2.97
C ASN A 61 11.78 -10.88 2.52
N PHE A 62 12.17 -9.91 3.35
CA PHE A 62 12.02 -8.49 3.04
C PHE A 62 12.94 -8.00 1.91
N ARG A 63 14.11 -8.61 1.72
CA ARG A 63 15.13 -8.14 0.76
C ARG A 63 14.89 -8.59 -0.67
N GLN A 64 14.11 -9.65 -0.87
CA GLN A 64 13.78 -10.23 -2.18
C GLN A 64 12.35 -9.92 -2.63
N MET A 65 11.83 -8.77 -2.21
CA MET A 65 10.57 -8.22 -2.70
C MET A 65 10.74 -6.82 -3.27
N HIS A 66 9.87 -6.46 -4.20
CA HIS A 66 9.72 -5.08 -4.64
C HIS A 66 9.00 -4.24 -3.57
N GLY A 67 9.08 -2.92 -3.71
CA GLY A 67 8.26 -1.94 -3.02
C GLY A 67 7.60 -1.00 -4.02
N TYR A 68 6.44 -0.46 -3.65
CA TYR A 68 5.66 0.47 -4.47
C TYR A 68 5.00 1.52 -3.58
N GLY A 69 4.92 2.74 -4.10
CA GLY A 69 4.14 3.83 -3.50
C GLY A 69 2.63 3.61 -3.60
N VAL A 70 2.18 2.75 -4.52
CA VAL A 70 0.78 2.44 -4.86
C VAL A 70 0.03 3.63 -5.47
N HIS A 71 -0.10 4.70 -4.72
CA HIS A 71 -0.80 5.91 -5.10
C HIS A 71 -0.04 6.70 -6.17
N ALA A 72 -0.79 7.46 -6.96
CA ALA A 72 -0.22 8.59 -7.69
C ALA A 72 0.07 9.73 -6.70
N PHE A 73 1.17 10.45 -6.90
CA PHE A 73 1.48 11.71 -6.25
C PHE A 73 1.58 12.81 -7.29
N LYS A 74 1.39 14.06 -6.87
CA LYS A 74 1.60 15.23 -7.71
C LYS A 74 3.05 15.70 -7.57
N LEU A 75 3.71 15.98 -8.70
CA LEU A 75 5.04 16.58 -8.77
C LEU A 75 4.92 17.99 -9.35
N ILE A 76 5.57 18.95 -8.70
CA ILE A 76 5.60 20.34 -9.16
C ILE A 76 7.04 20.75 -9.39
N ASN A 77 7.34 21.16 -10.62
CA ASN A 77 8.66 21.64 -10.96
C ASN A 77 8.84 23.12 -10.54
N LYS A 78 10.07 23.64 -10.67
CA LYS A 78 10.41 25.03 -10.35
C LYS A 78 9.63 26.11 -11.12
N ASN A 79 8.99 25.74 -12.24
CA ASN A 79 8.19 26.64 -13.07
C ASN A 79 6.68 26.56 -12.71
N GLY A 80 6.31 25.74 -11.71
CA GLY A 80 4.92 25.51 -11.34
C GLY A 80 4.17 24.52 -12.24
N ASN A 81 4.84 23.82 -13.17
CA ASN A 81 4.16 22.82 -13.99
C ASN A 81 3.88 21.56 -13.18
N VAL A 82 2.68 21.02 -13.36
CA VAL A 82 2.16 19.85 -12.66
C VAL A 82 2.38 18.59 -13.49
N PHE A 83 2.85 17.55 -12.82
CA PHE A 83 2.92 16.18 -13.31
C PHE A 83 2.39 15.24 -12.24
N TYR A 84 2.02 14.02 -12.63
CA TYR A 84 1.72 12.95 -11.69
C TYR A 84 2.79 11.87 -11.76
N CYS A 85 3.07 11.23 -10.63
CA CYS A 85 4.05 10.14 -10.57
C CYS A 85 3.58 8.94 -9.75
N LYS A 86 4.12 7.76 -10.06
CA LYS A 86 4.07 6.56 -9.19
C LYS A 86 5.49 6.09 -8.90
N PHE A 87 5.78 5.82 -7.62
CA PHE A 87 7.08 5.32 -7.18
C PHE A 87 7.17 3.80 -7.21
N HIS A 88 8.30 3.29 -7.70
CA HIS A 88 8.64 1.88 -7.79
C HIS A 88 10.02 1.63 -7.17
N ILE A 89 10.13 0.69 -6.24
CA ILE A 89 11.36 0.37 -5.50
C ILE A 89 11.71 -1.09 -5.83
N LYS A 90 12.55 -1.31 -6.84
CA LYS A 90 12.82 -2.66 -7.38
C LYS A 90 14.03 -3.28 -6.70
N THR A 91 13.85 -4.43 -6.04
CA THR A 91 14.95 -5.19 -5.42
C THR A 91 16.04 -5.53 -6.43
N ASN A 92 17.29 -5.36 -6.03
CA ASN A 92 18.46 -5.80 -6.78
C ASN A 92 18.87 -7.24 -6.43
N GLN A 93 18.21 -7.88 -5.46
CA GLN A 93 18.51 -9.25 -4.99
C GLN A 93 17.74 -10.34 -5.78
N GLY A 94 16.93 -9.93 -6.76
CA GLY A 94 15.95 -10.79 -7.42
C GLY A 94 14.71 -11.04 -6.57
N VAL A 95 13.55 -11.14 -7.21
CA VAL A 95 12.30 -11.45 -6.50
C VAL A 95 12.25 -12.95 -6.19
N LYS A 96 12.00 -13.30 -4.93
CA LYS A 96 11.78 -14.68 -4.49
C LYS A 96 10.55 -14.77 -3.59
N ASN A 97 9.79 -15.85 -3.77
CA ASN A 97 8.58 -16.14 -3.02
C ASN A 97 8.57 -17.61 -2.60
N LEU A 98 7.80 -17.91 -1.57
CA LEU A 98 7.56 -19.26 -1.07
C LEU A 98 6.33 -19.86 -1.75
N THR A 99 6.34 -21.18 -1.95
CA THR A 99 5.10 -21.92 -2.14
C THR A 99 4.37 -22.03 -0.79
N PRO A 100 3.07 -22.32 -0.79
CA PRO A 100 2.32 -22.60 0.44
C PRO A 100 2.97 -23.68 1.33
N GLU A 101 3.45 -24.77 0.72
CA GLU A 101 4.10 -25.88 1.44
C GLU A 101 5.44 -25.46 2.04
N ASP A 102 6.24 -24.65 1.32
CA ASP A 102 7.49 -24.13 1.84
C ASP A 102 7.23 -23.07 2.92
N ALA A 103 6.16 -22.28 2.81
CA ALA A 103 5.75 -21.33 3.83
C ALA A 103 5.31 -22.03 5.14
N GLU A 104 4.60 -23.16 5.05
CA GLU A 104 4.24 -23.98 6.21
C GLU A 104 5.47 -24.55 6.92
N LYS A 105 6.44 -25.07 6.15
CA LYS A 105 7.72 -25.53 6.74
C LYS A 105 8.49 -24.38 7.37
N GLN A 106 8.54 -23.23 6.70
CA GLN A 106 9.27 -22.07 7.15
C GLN A 106 8.72 -21.51 8.45
N ILE A 107 7.39 -21.35 8.58
CA ILE A 107 6.78 -20.79 9.79
C ILE A 107 6.97 -21.71 11.01
N ILE A 108 7.03 -23.03 10.81
CA ILE A 108 7.33 -24.00 11.88
C ILE A 108 8.80 -23.88 12.31
N ALA A 109 9.71 -23.74 11.34
CA ALA A 109 11.14 -23.68 11.61
C ALA A 109 11.58 -22.35 12.23
N ASP A 110 11.08 -21.23 11.70
CA ASP A 110 11.42 -19.89 12.13
C ASP A 110 10.28 -18.92 11.75
N PRO A 111 9.40 -18.55 12.71
CA PRO A 111 8.32 -17.62 12.46
C PRO A 111 8.79 -16.17 12.19
N ASP A 112 10.05 -15.85 12.53
CA ASP A 112 10.66 -14.53 12.37
C ASP A 112 11.64 -14.47 11.18
N ASN A 113 11.55 -15.43 10.25
CA ASN A 113 12.54 -15.66 9.19
C ASN A 113 12.95 -14.40 8.41
N ALA A 114 11.98 -13.57 8.02
CA ALA A 114 12.24 -12.38 7.22
C ALA A 114 12.99 -11.31 8.01
N THR A 115 12.74 -11.23 9.32
CA THR A 115 13.44 -10.33 10.24
C THR A 115 14.86 -10.84 10.49
N HIS A 116 15.03 -12.13 10.77
CA HIS A 116 16.35 -12.77 10.93
C HIS A 116 17.20 -12.61 9.67
N ASP A 117 16.65 -12.88 8.49
CA ASP A 117 17.32 -12.70 7.19
C ASP A 117 17.79 -11.25 6.99
N LEU A 118 16.92 -10.26 7.23
CA LEU A 118 17.30 -8.85 7.07
C LEU A 118 18.40 -8.42 8.05
N TYR A 119 18.27 -8.80 9.32
CA TYR A 119 19.22 -8.45 10.37
C TYR A 119 20.61 -9.05 10.08
N ASN A 120 20.66 -10.35 9.78
CA ASN A 120 21.90 -11.06 9.47
C ASN A 120 22.53 -10.53 8.19
N ALA A 121 21.76 -10.31 7.12
CA ALA A 121 22.30 -9.79 5.87
C ALA A 121 22.98 -8.42 6.05
N ILE A 122 22.42 -7.53 6.88
CA ILE A 122 23.06 -6.24 7.18
C ILE A 122 24.30 -6.42 8.08
N GLY A 123 24.22 -7.31 9.09
CA GLY A 123 25.34 -7.66 9.97
C GLY A 123 26.55 -8.20 9.22
N ASP A 124 26.29 -9.12 8.27
CA ASP A 124 27.26 -9.80 7.42
C ASP A 124 27.71 -8.95 6.22
N LYS A 125 27.31 -7.67 6.17
CA LYS A 125 27.64 -6.72 5.08
C LYS A 125 27.10 -7.12 3.71
N GLN A 126 26.14 -8.03 3.64
CA GLN A 126 25.36 -8.35 2.44
C GLN A 126 24.22 -7.34 2.25
N LEU A 127 24.57 -6.06 2.15
CA LEU A 127 23.63 -4.95 2.21
C LEU A 127 22.56 -5.05 1.12
N PRO A 128 21.26 -5.12 1.47
CA PRO A 128 20.21 -5.16 0.46
C PRO A 128 20.05 -3.79 -0.20
N VAL A 129 19.90 -3.82 -1.52
CA VAL A 129 19.77 -2.63 -2.37
C VAL A 129 18.46 -2.71 -3.16
N TRP A 130 17.84 -1.56 -3.35
CA TRP A 130 16.75 -1.38 -4.28
C TRP A 130 17.05 -0.22 -5.21
N THR A 131 16.70 -0.38 -6.48
CA THR A 131 16.73 0.72 -7.45
C THR A 131 15.37 1.41 -7.44
N VAL A 132 15.37 2.71 -7.18
CA VAL A 132 14.17 3.54 -7.12
C VAL A 132 13.91 4.08 -8.52
N TYR A 133 12.68 3.88 -8.99
CA TYR A 133 12.16 4.38 -10.25
C TYR A 133 10.89 5.19 -10.00
N MET A 134 10.54 6.02 -10.97
CA MET A 134 9.24 6.68 -11.06
C MET A 134 8.66 6.50 -12.47
N GLN A 135 7.34 6.36 -12.55
CA GLN A 135 6.60 6.68 -13.78
C GLN A 135 6.16 8.13 -13.69
N VAL A 136 6.07 8.83 -14.82
CA VAL A 136 5.59 10.22 -14.90
C VAL A 136 4.50 10.31 -15.95
N MET A 137 3.41 10.98 -15.59
CA MET A 137 2.25 11.25 -16.42
C MET A 137 2.03 12.77 -16.42
N SER A 138 1.83 13.37 -17.59
CA SER A 138 1.49 14.80 -17.65
C SER A 138 0.07 15.04 -17.11
N GLU A 139 -0.24 16.27 -16.73
CA GLU A 139 -1.60 16.63 -16.32
C GLU A 139 -2.61 16.41 -17.46
N GLU A 140 -2.25 16.77 -18.69
CA GLU A 140 -3.05 16.53 -19.90
C GLU A 140 -3.33 15.04 -20.11
N ASP A 141 -2.29 14.19 -20.03
CA ASP A 141 -2.45 12.74 -20.16
C ASP A 141 -3.41 12.20 -19.09
N ALA A 142 -3.26 12.65 -17.83
CA ALA A 142 -4.10 12.20 -16.73
C ALA A 142 -5.58 12.48 -16.96
N TYR A 143 -5.92 13.64 -17.54
CA TYR A 143 -7.30 14.01 -17.85
C TYR A 143 -7.81 13.41 -19.18
N SER A 144 -6.92 12.95 -20.07
CA SER A 144 -7.28 12.29 -21.33
C SER A 144 -7.62 10.79 -21.18
N ILE A 145 -7.17 10.13 -20.11
CA ILE A 145 -7.40 8.69 -19.91
C ILE A 145 -8.87 8.44 -19.56
N THR A 146 -9.57 7.72 -20.44
CA THR A 146 -10.99 7.35 -20.25
C THR A 146 -11.20 5.89 -19.79
N LYS A 147 -10.20 5.03 -19.99
CA LYS A 147 -10.27 3.58 -19.69
C LYS A 147 -10.25 3.24 -18.20
N TYR A 148 -9.69 4.10 -17.36
CA TYR A 148 -9.67 4.00 -15.91
C TYR A 148 -9.29 5.35 -15.30
N ASN A 149 -9.63 5.59 -14.03
CA ASN A 149 -9.15 6.75 -13.30
C ASN A 149 -7.65 6.57 -12.95
N PRO A 150 -6.72 7.44 -13.41
CA PRO A 150 -5.29 7.30 -13.12
C PRO A 150 -4.93 7.45 -11.63
N PHE A 151 -5.84 8.01 -10.83
CA PHE A 151 -5.73 8.17 -9.37
C PHE A 151 -6.42 7.05 -8.59
N ASP A 152 -7.01 6.05 -9.26
CA ASP A 152 -7.57 4.87 -8.59
C ASP A 152 -6.43 3.94 -8.14
N PRO A 153 -6.25 3.70 -6.83
CA PRO A 153 -5.17 2.87 -6.31
C PRO A 153 -5.34 1.38 -6.63
N THR A 154 -6.49 0.96 -7.18
CA THR A 154 -6.70 -0.41 -7.70
C THR A 154 -6.11 -0.59 -9.11
N LYS A 155 -5.56 0.48 -9.72
CA LYS A 155 -5.05 0.51 -11.09
C LYS A 155 -3.54 0.77 -11.15
N VAL A 156 -2.87 0.09 -12.08
CA VAL A 156 -1.49 0.37 -12.49
C VAL A 156 -1.46 1.28 -13.71
N TRP A 157 -0.34 1.98 -13.92
CA TRP A 157 -0.04 2.65 -15.17
C TRP A 157 0.79 1.71 -16.06
N PRO A 158 0.33 1.34 -17.27
CA PRO A 158 1.06 0.41 -18.13
C PRO A 158 2.48 0.91 -18.43
N HIS A 159 3.50 0.08 -18.19
CA HIS A 159 4.90 0.48 -18.42
C HIS A 159 5.21 0.82 -19.89
N LYS A 160 4.43 0.29 -20.84
CA LYS A 160 4.56 0.63 -22.27
C LYS A 160 4.15 2.08 -22.56
N GLU A 161 3.17 2.59 -21.81
CA GLU A 161 2.66 3.96 -21.95
C GLU A 161 3.45 4.93 -21.09
N PHE A 162 3.79 4.51 -19.87
CA PHE A 162 4.57 5.31 -18.92
C PHE A 162 5.80 4.52 -18.46
N PRO A 163 6.93 4.60 -19.16
CA PRO A 163 8.15 3.85 -18.81
C PRO A 163 8.71 4.20 -17.43
N LEU A 164 9.49 3.28 -16.87
CA LEU A 164 10.20 3.51 -15.60
C LEU A 164 11.42 4.41 -15.83
N ILE A 165 11.48 5.52 -15.08
CA ILE A 165 12.60 6.46 -15.05
C ILE A 165 13.37 6.20 -13.76
N GLN A 166 14.66 5.88 -13.85
CA GLN A 166 15.50 5.64 -12.68
C GLN A 166 15.78 6.95 -11.92
N VAL A 167 15.52 6.95 -10.61
CA VAL A 167 15.72 8.11 -9.72
C VAL A 167 16.98 7.93 -8.88
N GLY A 168 17.24 6.73 -8.35
CA GLY A 168 18.36 6.50 -7.45
C GLY A 168 18.41 5.08 -6.88
N LYS A 169 19.15 4.91 -5.78
CA LYS A 169 19.27 3.63 -5.07
C LYS A 169 19.01 3.81 -3.58
N LEU A 170 18.28 2.88 -2.98
CA LEU A 170 18.07 2.74 -1.55
C LEU A 170 18.92 1.55 -1.06
N THR A 171 19.86 1.79 -0.16
CA THR A 171 20.69 0.74 0.46
C THR A 171 20.45 0.74 1.95
N LEU A 172 20.08 -0.41 2.53
CA LEU A 172 20.01 -0.55 3.99
C LEU A 172 21.36 -1.06 4.49
N ASN A 173 22.04 -0.24 5.29
CA ASN A 173 23.43 -0.49 5.70
C ASN A 173 23.66 -0.52 7.21
N ARG A 174 22.59 -0.42 8.01
CA ARG A 174 22.66 -0.34 9.46
C ARG A 174 21.42 -0.98 10.10
N ASN A 175 21.64 -1.87 11.06
CA ASN A 175 20.59 -2.40 11.93
C ASN A 175 20.22 -1.39 13.03
N PRO A 176 18.99 -1.45 13.57
CA PRO A 176 18.62 -0.67 14.76
C PRO A 176 19.51 -1.06 15.94
N LYS A 177 19.84 -0.11 16.83
CA LYS A 177 20.53 -0.42 18.09
C LYS A 177 19.56 -0.98 19.13
N ASN A 178 18.31 -0.53 19.08
CA ASN A 178 17.23 -1.03 19.92
C ASN A 178 15.93 -1.06 19.11
N TYR A 179 15.29 -2.24 19.03
CA TYR A 179 14.09 -2.44 18.24
C TYR A 179 12.92 -1.56 18.73
N PHE A 180 12.72 -1.46 20.04
CA PHE A 180 11.60 -0.70 20.58
C PHE A 180 11.71 0.81 20.27
N SER A 181 12.89 1.40 20.45
CA SER A 181 13.08 2.84 20.22
C SER A 181 13.21 3.22 18.74
N GLU A 182 13.76 2.33 17.89
CA GLU A 182 14.03 2.65 16.48
C GLU A 182 13.07 1.98 15.48
N VAL A 183 12.33 0.94 15.87
CA VAL A 183 11.40 0.23 14.97
C VAL A 183 9.97 0.31 15.48
N GLU A 184 9.69 -0.15 16.68
CA GLU A 184 8.31 -0.14 17.20
C GLU A 184 7.73 1.28 17.31
N GLN A 185 8.56 2.26 17.68
CA GLN A 185 8.19 3.67 17.81
C GLN A 185 8.33 4.51 16.53
N MET A 186 8.75 3.91 15.41
CA MET A 186 8.85 4.65 14.16
C MET A 186 7.44 5.03 13.64
N ALA A 187 7.35 6.19 13.00
CA ALA A 187 6.09 6.78 12.55
C ALA A 187 6.22 7.36 11.13
N PHE A 188 5.58 6.72 10.16
CA PHE A 188 5.53 7.18 8.77
C PHE A 188 4.14 7.69 8.42
N SER A 189 4.03 8.88 7.84
CA SER A 189 2.75 9.40 7.33
C SER A 189 2.91 9.82 5.87
N PRO A 190 1.99 9.45 4.96
CA PRO A 190 2.01 9.96 3.60
C PRO A 190 1.76 11.48 3.54
N ALA A 191 1.35 12.11 4.65
CA ALA A 191 1.25 13.55 4.79
C ALA A 191 2.57 14.27 5.02
N HIS A 192 3.64 13.54 5.35
CA HIS A 192 4.98 14.13 5.52
C HIS A 192 5.68 14.26 4.16
N LEU A 193 5.17 15.19 3.36
CA LEU A 193 5.68 15.51 2.02
C LEU A 193 6.66 16.68 2.08
N VAL A 194 7.50 16.80 1.06
CA VAL A 194 8.48 17.89 0.92
C VAL A 194 8.12 18.76 -0.28
N PRO A 195 8.50 20.06 -0.30
CA PRO A 195 8.20 20.95 -1.42
C PRO A 195 8.54 20.33 -2.79
N GLY A 196 7.58 20.39 -3.71
CA GLY A 196 7.65 19.76 -5.03
C GLY A 196 6.98 18.39 -5.12
N ILE A 197 6.56 17.78 -4.00
CA ILE A 197 5.74 16.57 -3.97
C ILE A 197 4.47 16.86 -3.16
N GLU A 198 3.31 16.61 -3.77
CA GLU A 198 1.99 16.88 -3.19
C GLU A 198 1.08 15.64 -3.32
N PRO A 199 0.00 15.55 -2.52
CA PRO A 199 -0.95 14.46 -2.68
C PRO A 199 -1.71 14.61 -4.01
N SER A 200 -2.01 13.49 -4.66
CA SER A 200 -2.94 13.49 -5.79
C SER A 200 -4.41 13.44 -5.32
N PRO A 201 -5.39 13.59 -6.21
CA PRO A 201 -6.81 13.39 -5.91
C PRO A 201 -7.23 11.94 -5.61
N ASP A 202 -6.29 11.00 -5.44
CA ASP A 202 -6.57 9.62 -5.01
C ASP A 202 -7.28 9.64 -3.65
N LEU A 203 -8.55 9.25 -3.63
CA LEU A 203 -9.39 9.30 -2.43
C LEU A 203 -8.78 8.50 -1.28
N LEU A 204 -8.22 7.32 -1.55
CA LEU A 204 -7.60 6.50 -0.52
C LEU A 204 -6.37 7.20 0.06
N LEU A 205 -5.55 7.83 -0.79
CA LEU A 205 -4.43 8.65 -0.33
C LEU A 205 -4.91 9.79 0.58
N GLN A 206 -5.97 10.51 0.19
CA GLN A 206 -6.56 11.60 0.99
C GLN A 206 -6.95 11.13 2.40
N GLY A 207 -7.60 9.96 2.53
CA GLY A 207 -7.91 9.40 3.83
C GLY A 207 -6.66 9.03 4.66
N ARG A 208 -5.61 8.53 4.00
CA ARG A 208 -4.33 8.20 4.66
C ARG A 208 -3.58 9.44 5.14
N MET A 209 -3.74 10.60 4.50
CA MET A 209 -3.13 11.86 4.97
C MET A 209 -3.56 12.20 6.40
N PHE A 210 -4.81 11.89 6.75
CA PHE A 210 -5.35 12.04 8.10
C PHE A 210 -4.96 10.87 9.02
N ALA A 211 -5.26 9.64 8.59
CA ALA A 211 -5.33 8.48 9.47
C ALA A 211 -4.01 8.14 10.19
N TYR A 212 -2.86 8.32 9.54
CA TYR A 212 -1.57 7.92 10.12
C TYR A 212 -1.19 8.81 11.31
N SER A 213 -1.20 10.13 11.12
CA SER A 213 -0.84 11.06 12.18
C SER A 213 -1.83 11.02 13.34
N ASP A 214 -3.12 10.76 13.06
CA ASP A 214 -4.14 10.52 14.08
C ASP A 214 -3.80 9.27 14.93
N ALA A 215 -3.59 8.12 14.29
CA ALA A 215 -3.22 6.89 14.98
C ALA A 215 -1.89 7.02 15.74
N HIS A 216 -0.92 7.78 15.23
CA HIS A 216 0.35 8.02 15.93
C HIS A 216 0.18 8.81 17.23
N ARG A 217 -0.67 9.84 17.24
CA ARG A 217 -0.94 10.62 18.47
C ARG A 217 -1.53 9.74 19.57
N TYR A 218 -2.38 8.77 19.20
CA TYR A 218 -2.89 7.78 20.14
C TYR A 218 -1.82 6.76 20.55
N ARG A 219 -1.14 6.14 19.58
CA ARG A 219 -0.21 5.01 19.82
C ARG A 219 1.08 5.42 20.54
N LEU A 220 1.61 6.60 20.23
CA LEU A 220 2.93 7.07 20.67
C LEU A 220 2.88 8.34 21.52
N GLY A 221 1.70 8.97 21.62
CA GLY A 221 1.51 10.24 22.32
C GLY A 221 1.57 11.46 21.41
N VAL A 222 1.09 12.59 21.92
CA VAL A 222 0.94 13.85 21.16
C VAL A 222 2.27 14.41 20.63
N ASN A 223 3.38 14.11 21.32
CA ASN A 223 4.73 14.55 20.97
C ASN A 223 5.55 13.46 20.23
N TYR A 224 4.92 12.48 19.57
CA TYR A 224 5.62 11.35 18.93
C TYR A 224 6.71 11.75 17.90
N LEU A 225 6.59 12.95 17.30
CA LEU A 225 7.59 13.51 16.38
C LEU A 225 8.91 13.88 17.08
N GLN A 226 8.91 14.02 18.40
CA GLN A 226 10.11 14.27 19.21
C GLN A 226 10.88 12.99 19.54
N ILE A 227 10.30 11.79 19.31
CA ILE A 227 11.01 10.53 19.51
C ILE A 227 12.20 10.47 18.55
N PRO A 228 13.41 10.08 18.99
CA PRO A 228 14.65 10.21 18.19
C PRO A 228 14.60 9.64 16.77
N VAL A 229 13.88 8.54 16.52
CA VAL A 229 13.77 7.95 15.18
C VAL A 229 12.86 8.75 14.23
N ASN A 230 11.95 9.55 14.78
CA ASN A 230 10.98 10.36 14.03
C ASN A 230 11.44 11.80 13.80
N THR A 231 12.62 12.17 14.31
CA THR A 231 13.22 13.49 14.13
C THR A 231 14.49 13.40 13.28
N SER A 232 14.81 14.48 12.58
CA SER A 232 16.07 14.62 11.85
C SER A 232 16.96 15.62 12.59
N PRO A 233 18.15 15.22 13.07
CA PRO A 233 19.08 16.15 13.71
C PRO A 233 19.60 17.22 12.74
N ALA A 234 19.42 17.03 11.43
CA ALA A 234 19.77 18.02 10.41
C ALA A 234 18.76 19.18 10.30
N LEU A 235 17.55 19.02 10.86
CA LEU A 235 16.48 20.01 10.76
C LEU A 235 16.33 20.78 12.08
N LYS A 236 16.49 22.10 12.02
CA LYS A 236 16.12 22.99 13.13
C LYS A 236 14.64 23.34 13.02
N ILE A 237 13.80 22.56 13.69
CA ILE A 237 12.35 22.76 13.69
C ILE A 237 12.02 24.01 14.50
N LYS A 238 11.22 24.92 13.92
CA LYS A 238 10.80 26.17 14.54
C LYS A 238 9.32 26.40 14.24
N HIS A 239 8.48 26.43 15.26
CA HIS A 239 7.04 26.62 15.12
C HIS A 239 6.39 27.17 16.41
N TYR A 240 5.09 27.40 16.38
CA TYR A 240 4.36 27.97 17.52
C TYR A 240 3.73 26.91 18.44
N MET A 241 3.75 25.61 18.08
CA MET A 241 3.25 24.53 18.95
C MET A 241 4.07 24.41 20.26
N ARG A 242 3.39 24.09 21.37
CA ARG A 242 3.95 23.94 22.73
C ARG A 242 3.24 22.80 23.49
N ASP A 243 3.86 22.40 24.61
CA ASP A 243 3.34 21.53 25.66
C ASP A 243 3.07 20.08 25.22
N GLY A 244 2.02 19.45 25.75
CA GLY A 244 1.70 18.03 25.52
C GLY A 244 2.44 17.07 26.44
N LEU A 245 1.89 15.86 26.56
CA LEU A 245 2.47 14.79 27.40
C LEU A 245 3.89 14.43 26.93
N MET A 246 4.82 14.25 27.87
CA MET A 246 6.22 13.91 27.62
C MET A 246 6.91 14.88 26.63
N SER A 247 6.61 16.18 26.73
CA SER A 247 7.28 17.21 25.96
C SER A 247 8.77 17.26 26.33
N GLY A 248 9.65 16.94 25.38
CA GLY A 248 11.11 17.03 25.54
C GLY A 248 11.62 18.41 25.15
N GLU A 249 11.41 18.80 23.89
CA GLU A 249 11.76 20.12 23.35
C GLU A 249 10.52 21.01 23.29
N ASN A 250 10.50 22.10 24.05
CA ASN A 250 9.35 23.02 24.14
C ASN A 250 9.67 24.48 23.73
N GLN A 251 10.75 24.69 22.96
CA GLN A 251 11.13 25.97 22.33
C GLN A 251 11.31 27.17 23.29
N GLU A 252 11.64 26.89 24.55
CA GLU A 252 12.05 27.86 25.58
C GLU A 252 11.13 29.11 25.65
N GLY A 253 11.72 30.31 25.78
CA GLY A 253 11.02 31.59 25.88
C GLY A 253 10.61 32.21 24.54
N ALA A 254 10.65 31.48 23.43
CA ALA A 254 10.25 32.02 22.14
C ALA A 254 8.73 32.31 22.11
N PRO A 255 8.28 33.37 21.41
CA PRO A 255 6.85 33.63 21.21
C PRO A 255 6.09 32.39 20.72
N ASN A 256 4.89 32.16 21.24
CA ASN A 256 4.03 31.01 20.92
C ASN A 256 2.80 31.39 20.07
N TYR A 257 2.78 32.58 19.47
CA TYR A 257 1.69 33.08 18.63
C TYR A 257 2.19 33.75 17.34
N HIS A 258 1.36 33.74 16.30
CA HIS A 258 1.64 34.36 14.99
C HIS A 258 0.42 35.17 14.49
N PRO A 259 0.61 36.37 13.89
CA PRO A 259 1.88 37.09 13.80
C PRO A 259 2.34 37.66 15.15
N ASN A 260 3.61 38.00 15.27
CA ASN A 260 4.16 38.69 16.46
C ASN A 260 5.24 39.71 16.06
N SER A 261 5.46 40.72 16.91
CA SER A 261 6.45 41.80 16.70
C SER A 261 7.85 41.46 17.26
N PHE A 262 8.14 40.18 17.45
CA PHE A 262 9.41 39.67 17.99
C PHE A 262 10.07 38.73 16.97
N ASN A 263 11.26 38.21 17.28
CA ASN A 263 12.02 37.31 16.40
C ASN A 263 11.46 35.85 16.36
N GLY A 264 10.13 35.70 16.34
CA GLY A 264 9.48 34.39 16.20
C GLY A 264 9.63 33.79 14.80
N PRO A 265 9.30 32.49 14.61
CA PRO A 265 9.32 31.85 13.29
C PRO A 265 8.41 32.56 12.28
N VAL A 266 8.89 32.82 11.07
CA VAL A 266 8.10 33.41 9.98
C VAL A 266 7.93 32.42 8.85
N GLU A 267 6.79 32.48 8.17
CA GLU A 267 6.55 31.71 6.96
C GLU A 267 7.59 32.07 5.90
N LYS A 268 8.08 31.06 5.17
CA LYS A 268 9.01 31.28 4.06
C LYS A 268 8.22 31.47 2.77
N PRO A 269 8.26 32.66 2.14
CA PRO A 269 7.57 32.90 0.88
C PRO A 269 8.02 31.91 -0.21
N GLY A 270 7.08 31.48 -1.06
CA GLY A 270 7.34 30.57 -2.18
C GLY A 270 7.38 29.08 -1.80
N LEU A 271 7.06 28.71 -0.56
CA LEU A 271 6.81 27.31 -0.15
C LEU A 271 5.31 26.99 -0.03
N VAL A 272 4.46 27.76 -0.71
CA VAL A 272 3.01 27.53 -0.75
C VAL A 272 2.72 26.35 -1.68
N GLU A 273 1.76 25.51 -1.28
CA GLU A 273 1.26 24.42 -2.10
C GLU A 273 0.70 24.94 -3.44
N SER A 274 0.77 24.11 -4.47
CA SER A 274 0.24 24.47 -5.79
C SER A 274 -1.28 24.59 -5.79
N ASN A 275 -1.78 25.50 -6.62
CA ASN A 275 -3.20 25.60 -6.91
C ASN A 275 -3.71 24.30 -7.54
N ILE A 276 -4.95 23.92 -7.20
CA ILE A 276 -5.62 22.77 -7.79
C ILE A 276 -6.75 23.30 -8.66
N PHE A 277 -6.80 22.88 -9.93
CA PHE A 277 -7.98 23.09 -10.74
C PHE A 277 -9.07 22.11 -10.29
N ILE A 278 -10.20 22.65 -9.83
CA ILE A 278 -11.40 21.87 -9.52
C ILE A 278 -12.44 22.28 -10.56
N PRO A 279 -12.86 21.37 -11.47
CA PRO A 279 -13.93 21.68 -12.40
C PRO A 279 -15.21 22.02 -11.64
N GLU A 280 -16.09 22.84 -12.22
CA GLU A 280 -17.40 23.11 -11.62
C GLU A 280 -18.15 21.78 -11.41
N THR A 281 -18.36 21.43 -10.14
CA THR A 281 -18.93 20.17 -9.72
C THR A 281 -19.64 20.34 -8.38
N GLU A 282 -20.47 19.36 -8.02
CA GLU A 282 -21.09 19.26 -6.71
C GLU A 282 -20.15 18.57 -5.71
N ALA A 283 -20.16 19.04 -4.46
CA ALA A 283 -19.52 18.37 -3.34
C ALA A 283 -20.44 17.26 -2.83
N GLN A 284 -20.33 16.05 -3.41
CA GLN A 284 -21.15 14.89 -3.06
C GLN A 284 -20.33 13.59 -2.99
N ARG A 285 -20.98 12.50 -2.56
CA ARG A 285 -20.40 11.15 -2.57
C ARG A 285 -20.66 10.48 -3.91
N PHE A 286 -19.66 10.50 -4.79
CA PHE A 286 -19.73 9.80 -6.06
C PHE A 286 -19.46 8.29 -5.85
N LEU A 287 -20.41 7.45 -6.25
CA LEU A 287 -20.22 6.00 -6.26
C LEU A 287 -19.24 5.61 -7.36
N SER A 288 -18.37 4.63 -7.07
CA SER A 288 -17.23 4.27 -7.92
C SER A 288 -17.33 2.89 -8.56
N GLU A 289 -18.54 2.33 -8.64
CA GLU A 289 -18.78 1.04 -9.29
C GLU A 289 -18.70 1.19 -10.81
N THR A 290 -17.69 0.55 -11.42
CA THR A 290 -17.48 0.61 -12.86
C THR A 290 -17.01 -0.73 -13.38
N ASP A 291 -17.34 -1.04 -14.63
CA ASP A 291 -16.83 -2.23 -15.32
C ASP A 291 -15.29 -2.24 -15.45
N SER A 292 -14.64 -1.10 -15.18
CA SER A 292 -13.18 -0.96 -15.19
C SER A 292 -12.45 -1.84 -14.15
N ASP A 293 -13.16 -2.34 -13.14
CA ASP A 293 -12.61 -3.16 -12.05
C ASP A 293 -11.98 -4.46 -12.54
N PHE A 294 -12.48 -4.99 -13.65
CA PHE A 294 -12.04 -6.28 -14.18
C PHE A 294 -11.02 -6.14 -15.31
N ILE A 295 -10.87 -4.95 -15.90
CA ILE A 295 -10.02 -4.74 -17.10
C ILE A 295 -8.56 -5.10 -16.79
N GLN A 296 -7.98 -4.51 -15.75
CA GLN A 296 -6.57 -4.77 -15.42
C GLN A 296 -6.38 -6.12 -14.74
N ALA A 297 -7.38 -6.62 -13.99
CA ALA A 297 -7.37 -7.98 -13.47
C ALA A 297 -7.29 -9.02 -14.60
N LYS A 298 -8.04 -8.81 -15.69
CA LYS A 298 -8.00 -9.64 -16.90
C LYS A 298 -6.63 -9.59 -17.56
N VAL A 299 -6.04 -8.41 -17.72
CA VAL A 299 -4.67 -8.26 -18.27
C VAL A 299 -3.65 -9.00 -17.40
N PHE A 300 -3.74 -8.89 -16.08
CA PHE A 300 -2.85 -9.61 -15.17
C PHE A 300 -2.96 -11.13 -15.37
N TYR A 301 -4.18 -11.66 -15.35
CA TYR A 301 -4.41 -13.10 -15.52
C TYR A 301 -3.99 -13.61 -16.92
N SER A 302 -4.35 -12.90 -17.99
CA SER A 302 -4.19 -13.37 -19.37
C SER A 302 -2.81 -13.06 -19.98
N SER A 303 -2.15 -11.99 -19.54
CA SER A 303 -0.94 -11.48 -20.21
C SER A 303 0.29 -11.42 -19.31
N VAL A 304 0.13 -11.45 -17.98
CA VAL A 304 1.25 -11.37 -17.03
C VAL A 304 1.60 -12.74 -16.44
N LEU A 305 0.62 -13.57 -16.13
CA LEU A 305 0.85 -14.91 -15.59
C LEU A 305 1.18 -15.91 -16.70
N SER A 306 2.17 -16.78 -16.45
CA SER A 306 2.36 -18.02 -17.22
C SER A 306 1.26 -19.03 -16.89
N ASP A 307 1.17 -20.12 -17.64
CA ASP A 307 0.20 -21.18 -17.36
C ASP A 307 0.42 -21.84 -16.00
N GLU A 308 1.68 -22.05 -15.60
CA GLU A 308 2.02 -22.51 -14.24
C GLU A 308 1.58 -21.49 -13.20
N GLY A 309 1.83 -20.19 -13.43
CA GLY A 309 1.40 -19.11 -12.55
C GLY A 309 -0.12 -19.05 -12.38
N ARG A 310 -0.88 -19.31 -13.44
CA ARG A 310 -2.35 -19.43 -13.38
C ARG A 310 -2.79 -20.65 -12.58
N ASN A 311 -2.10 -21.79 -12.73
CA ASN A 311 -2.44 -23.00 -11.99
C ASN A 311 -2.20 -22.85 -10.48
N VAL A 312 -1.09 -22.20 -10.09
CA VAL A 312 -0.79 -21.81 -8.70
C VAL A 312 -1.86 -20.86 -8.17
N LEU A 313 -2.20 -19.82 -8.94
CA LEU A 313 -3.25 -18.87 -8.58
C LEU A 313 -4.59 -19.58 -8.29
N VAL A 314 -5.05 -20.42 -9.22
CA VAL A 314 -6.30 -21.19 -9.08
C VAL A 314 -6.24 -22.06 -7.83
N TRP A 315 -5.12 -22.75 -7.58
CA TRP A 315 -4.98 -23.62 -6.41
C TRP A 315 -5.06 -22.82 -5.12
N ASN A 316 -4.31 -21.72 -5.01
CA ASN A 316 -4.31 -20.87 -3.81
C ASN A 316 -5.68 -20.25 -3.53
N ILE A 317 -6.40 -19.81 -4.58
CA ILE A 317 -7.78 -19.30 -4.46
C ILE A 317 -8.69 -20.40 -3.94
N ALA A 318 -8.69 -21.59 -4.56
CA ALA A 318 -9.60 -22.67 -4.19
C ALA A 318 -9.32 -23.20 -2.76
N GLU A 319 -8.05 -23.32 -2.36
CA GLU A 319 -7.65 -23.71 -1.00
C GLU A 319 -8.14 -22.75 0.09
N SER A 320 -8.18 -21.45 -0.22
CA SER A 320 -8.72 -20.45 0.70
C SER A 320 -10.24 -20.39 0.65
N LEU A 321 -10.83 -20.37 -0.55
CA LEU A 321 -12.26 -20.16 -0.77
C LEU A 321 -13.11 -21.36 -0.34
N LYS A 322 -12.57 -22.59 -0.35
CA LYS A 322 -13.29 -23.80 0.10
C LYS A 322 -13.81 -23.72 1.54
N LYS A 323 -13.20 -22.85 2.36
CA LYS A 323 -13.57 -22.65 3.77
C LYS A 323 -14.73 -21.66 3.97
N ALA A 324 -15.15 -20.96 2.92
CA ALA A 324 -16.29 -20.04 2.98
C ALA A 324 -17.61 -20.73 2.61
N HIS A 325 -18.75 -20.16 3.01
CA HIS A 325 -20.08 -20.67 2.68
C HIS A 325 -20.37 -20.65 1.17
N ALA A 326 -21.24 -21.56 0.72
CA ALA A 326 -21.51 -21.79 -0.70
C ALA A 326 -21.99 -20.54 -1.47
N ASN A 327 -22.82 -19.70 -0.85
CA ASN A 327 -23.28 -18.44 -1.44
C ASN A 327 -22.13 -17.44 -1.66
N ILE A 328 -21.16 -17.39 -0.73
CA ILE A 328 -19.95 -16.56 -0.86
C ILE A 328 -19.03 -17.12 -1.96
N GLN A 329 -18.88 -18.45 -2.03
CA GLN A 329 -18.16 -19.11 -3.11
C GLN A 329 -18.75 -18.74 -4.49
N GLU A 330 -20.08 -18.80 -4.63
CA GLU A 330 -20.79 -18.43 -5.86
C GLU A 330 -20.55 -16.95 -6.22
N GLN A 331 -20.61 -16.05 -5.24
CA GLN A 331 -20.37 -14.63 -5.46
C GLN A 331 -18.93 -14.34 -5.92
N ALA A 332 -17.94 -15.02 -5.34
CA ALA A 332 -16.55 -14.91 -5.79
C ALA A 332 -16.37 -15.45 -7.22
N LEU A 333 -16.98 -16.59 -7.56
CA LEU A 333 -16.95 -17.16 -8.90
C LEU A 333 -17.58 -16.23 -9.96
N LYS A 334 -18.63 -15.48 -9.61
CA LYS A 334 -19.20 -14.44 -10.49
C LYS A 334 -18.17 -13.37 -10.84
N ASN A 335 -17.43 -12.87 -9.85
CA ASN A 335 -16.36 -11.89 -10.09
C ASN A 335 -15.23 -12.48 -10.95
N PHE A 336 -14.80 -13.71 -10.68
CA PHE A 336 -13.78 -14.38 -11.49
C PHE A 336 -14.24 -14.63 -12.92
N THR A 337 -15.52 -14.90 -13.16
CA THR A 337 -16.08 -15.05 -14.50
C THR A 337 -15.96 -13.76 -15.31
N ARG A 338 -16.11 -12.60 -14.66
CA ARG A 338 -15.90 -11.28 -15.29
C ARG A 338 -14.44 -11.01 -15.66
N VAL A 339 -13.49 -11.66 -14.99
CA VAL A 339 -12.07 -11.64 -15.36
C VAL A 339 -11.83 -12.58 -16.54
N ASP A 340 -12.17 -13.87 -16.36
CA ASP A 340 -11.99 -14.95 -17.33
C ASP A 340 -12.85 -16.16 -16.95
N ALA A 341 -13.66 -16.67 -17.88
CA ALA A 341 -14.52 -17.83 -17.63
C ALA A 341 -13.73 -19.11 -17.32
N GLY A 342 -12.52 -19.26 -17.88
CA GLY A 342 -11.63 -20.38 -17.60
C GLY A 342 -11.05 -20.34 -16.19
N LEU A 343 -10.75 -19.14 -15.66
CA LEU A 343 -10.38 -18.96 -14.25
C LEU A 343 -11.48 -19.46 -13.32
N ALA A 344 -12.71 -18.96 -13.49
CA ALA A 344 -13.84 -19.34 -12.65
C ALA A 344 -14.11 -20.85 -12.70
N ARG A 345 -14.16 -21.43 -13.91
CA ARG A 345 -14.37 -22.87 -14.10
C ARG A 345 -13.31 -23.71 -13.41
N LYS A 346 -12.03 -23.36 -13.53
CA LYS A 346 -10.93 -24.11 -12.88
C LYS A 346 -10.98 -24.01 -11.35
N VAL A 347 -11.42 -22.88 -10.80
CA VAL A 347 -11.62 -22.73 -9.35
C VAL A 347 -12.82 -23.58 -8.90
N GLU A 348 -13.93 -23.53 -9.63
CA GLU A 348 -15.13 -24.33 -9.35
C GLU A 348 -14.86 -25.84 -9.43
N GLU A 349 -14.15 -26.32 -10.45
CA GLU A 349 -13.73 -27.72 -10.58
C GLU A 349 -12.96 -28.20 -9.34
N ARG A 350 -12.07 -27.36 -8.78
CA ARG A 350 -11.35 -27.66 -7.54
C ARG A 350 -12.23 -27.62 -6.29
N LEU A 351 -13.13 -26.64 -6.17
CA LEU A 351 -14.07 -26.58 -5.06
C LEU A 351 -14.97 -27.82 -5.01
N SER A 352 -15.45 -28.26 -6.17
CA SER A 352 -16.24 -29.49 -6.33
C SER A 352 -15.43 -30.74 -5.97
N TYR A 353 -14.16 -30.81 -6.36
CA TYR A 353 -13.27 -31.89 -5.94
C TYR A 353 -13.17 -31.99 -4.41
N TYR A 354 -12.96 -30.87 -3.70
CA TYR A 354 -12.87 -30.87 -2.23
C TYR A 354 -14.14 -31.37 -1.55
N LYS A 355 -15.31 -30.95 -2.04
CA LYS A 355 -16.61 -31.40 -1.50
C LYS A 355 -16.73 -32.93 -1.62
N ASN A 356 -16.45 -33.47 -2.80
CA ASN A 356 -16.53 -34.90 -3.07
C ASN A 356 -15.51 -35.73 -2.26
N THR A 357 -14.33 -35.18 -1.96
CA THR A 357 -13.29 -35.88 -1.16
C THR A 357 -13.47 -35.74 0.36
N CYS A 358 -14.22 -34.75 0.84
CA CYS A 358 -14.53 -34.61 2.27
C CYS A 358 -15.80 -35.37 2.68
N GLU A 359 -16.67 -35.69 1.72
CA GLU A 359 -17.89 -36.51 1.92
C GLU A 359 -17.63 -38.02 1.74
N ALA A 360 -16.45 -38.41 1.27
CA ALA A 360 -15.98 -39.80 1.16
C ALA A 360 -14.99 -40.12 2.29
#